data_AF-A0A194RIG8-F1
#
_entry.id   AF-A0A194RIG8-F1
#
_cell.length_a   1.000
_cell.length_b   1.000
_cell.length_c   1.000
_cell.angle_alpha   90.00
_cell.angle_beta   90.00
_cell.angle_gamma   90.00
#
_symmetry.space_group_name_H-M   'P 1'
#
loop_
_entity.id
_entity.type
_entity.pdbx_description
1 polymer ?
#
loop_
_entity_poly.entity_id
_entity_poly.type
_entity_poly.pdbx_seq_one_letter_code
_entity_poly.pdbx_strand_id
1 'polypeptide(L)' 'MSMDVDQHLGVPAAQNKFQEVRCARVFESMRQCCLKFKHISLVCEGYRLEPREFAPVTDRPDKN' A
#
# COMPACT_ATOMS: atom_id res chain seq x y z
N MET A 1 -24.69 -4.91 -1.69
CA MET A 1 -23.50 -4.07 -1.88
C MET A 1 -22.33 -4.80 -1.24
N SER A 2 -21.56 -5.55 -2.02
CA SER A 2 -20.26 -6.08 -1.59
C SER A 2 -19.28 -5.77 -2.71
N MET A 3 -18.28 -4.95 -2.39
CA MET A 3 -17.22 -4.58 -3.31
C MET A 3 -16.06 -5.56 -3.10
N ASP A 4 -15.94 -6.54 -3.99
CA ASP A 4 -14.81 -7.46 -4.08
C ASP A 4 -13.63 -6.78 -4.81
N VAL A 5 -13.05 -5.73 -4.22
CA VAL A 5 -11.87 -5.03 -4.76
C VAL A 5 -10.61 -5.52 -4.04
N ASP A 6 -10.22 -6.78 -4.24
CA ASP A 6 -8.95 -7.28 -3.69
C ASP A 6 -8.25 -8.36 -4.54
N GLN A 7 -8.76 -8.69 -5.74
CA GLN A 7 -8.27 -9.86 -6.48
C GLN A 7 -7.08 -9.60 -7.43
N HIS A 8 -6.60 -8.37 -7.61
CA HIS A 8 -5.56 -8.06 -8.61
C HIS A 8 -4.17 -7.79 -8.05
N LEU A 9 -3.96 -7.78 -6.72
CA LEU A 9 -2.61 -7.66 -6.13
C LEU A 9 -2.12 -8.89 -5.36
N GLY A 10 -2.95 -9.90 -5.12
CA GLY A 10 -2.50 -11.24 -4.70
C GLY A 10 -1.63 -11.30 -3.43
N VAL A 11 -1.53 -10.22 -2.66
CA VAL A 11 -0.85 -10.20 -1.36
C VAL A 11 -1.96 -10.30 -0.32
N PRO A 12 -2.20 -11.48 0.29
CA PRO A 12 -3.06 -11.59 1.45
C PRO A 12 -2.67 -10.50 2.44
N ALA A 13 -3.63 -9.72 2.93
CA ALA A 13 -3.42 -8.73 4.00
C ALA A 13 -2.62 -9.31 5.19
N ALA A 14 -2.67 -10.63 5.36
CA ALA A 14 -1.92 -11.40 6.34
C ALA A 14 -0.39 -11.49 6.12
N GLN A 15 0.15 -11.38 4.90
CA GLN A 15 1.58 -11.67 4.65
C GLN A 15 2.51 -10.63 5.30
N ASN A 16 2.10 -9.35 5.28
CA ASN A 16 2.90 -8.26 5.80
C ASN A 16 2.45 -7.76 7.17
N LYS A 17 1.50 -8.45 7.82
CA LYS A 17 0.94 -8.08 9.13
C LYS A 17 0.56 -6.60 9.24
N PHE A 18 0.03 -6.02 8.17
CA PHE A 18 -0.28 -4.59 8.08
C PHE A 18 0.91 -3.64 8.34
N GLN A 19 2.14 -4.14 8.27
CA GLN A 19 3.36 -3.33 8.42
C GLN A 19 3.72 -2.71 7.08
N GLU A 20 3.40 -1.43 6.90
CA GLU A 20 3.64 -0.70 5.64
C GLU A 20 5.08 -0.79 5.13
N VAL A 21 6.07 -0.80 6.04
CA VAL A 21 7.49 -0.93 5.68
C VAL A 21 7.79 -2.21 4.90
N ARG A 22 7.07 -3.30 5.17
CA ARG A 22 7.21 -4.57 4.43
C ARG A 22 6.64 -4.47 3.01
N CYS A 23 5.77 -3.49 2.76
CA CYS A 23 5.20 -3.18 1.46
C CYS A 23 6.00 -2.13 0.67
N ALA A 24 7.21 -1.74 1.10
CA ALA A 24 7.96 -0.63 0.51
C ALA A 24 8.10 -0.70 -1.03
N ARG A 25 8.32 -1.90 -1.57
CA ARG A 25 8.44 -2.11 -3.03
C ARG A 25 7.12 -1.88 -3.78
N VAL A 26 5.99 -2.25 -3.17
CA VAL A 26 4.65 -2.05 -3.75
C VAL A 26 4.33 -0.56 -3.78
N PHE A 27 4.61 0.15 -2.67
CA PHE A 27 4.43 1.60 -2.61
C PHE A 27 5.31 2.35 -3.62
N GLU A 28 6.56 1.95 -3.83
CA GLU A 28 7.38 2.59 -4.87
C GLU A 28 6.83 2.32 -6.27
N SER A 29 6.36 1.09 -6.53
CA SER A 29 5.71 0.76 -7.82
C SER A 29 4.45 1.58 -8.05
N MET A 30 3.63 1.77 -7.01
CA MET A 30 2.44 2.61 -7.04
C MET A 30 2.79 4.09 -7.25
N ARG A 31 3.87 4.58 -6.62
CA ARG A 31 4.38 5.94 -6.83
C ARG A 31 4.75 6.18 -8.29
N GLN A 32 5.51 5.26 -8.88
CA GLN A 32 5.89 5.33 -10.30
C GLN A 32 4.69 5.29 -11.24
N CYS A 33 3.66 4.50 -10.91
CA CYS A 33 2.40 4.49 -11.63
C CYS A 33 1.70 5.86 -11.53
N CYS A 34 1.57 6.40 -10.33
CA CYS A 34 0.86 7.66 -10.10
C CYS A 34 1.57 8.88 -10.66
N LEU A 35 2.91 8.86 -10.78
CA LEU A 35 3.65 9.92 -11.50
C LEU A 35 3.21 10.04 -12.97
N LYS A 36 2.77 8.93 -13.59
CA LYS A 36 2.34 8.90 -15.00
C LYS A 36 0.84 9.11 -15.17
N PHE A 37 0.05 8.58 -14.24
CA PHE A 37 -1.40 8.39 -14.42
C PHE A 37 -2.27 9.11 -13.38
N LYS A 38 -1.74 10.10 -12.66
CA LYS A 38 -2.48 10.82 -11.61
C LYS A 38 -3.85 11.34 -12.05
N HIS A 39 -3.98 11.81 -13.28
CA HIS A 39 -5.18 12.44 -13.82
C HIS A 39 -6.31 11.46 -14.18
N ILE A 40 -6.08 10.14 -14.13
CA ILE A 40 -7.07 9.12 -14.53
C ILE A 40 -7.40 8.11 -13.43
N SER A 41 -6.63 8.04 -12.35
CA SER A 41 -6.80 7.03 -11.31
C SER A 41 -7.15 7.67 -9.97
N LEU A 42 -8.32 7.33 -9.44
CA LEU A 42 -8.78 7.76 -8.11
C LEU A 42 -7.80 7.37 -7.00
N VAL A 43 -7.13 6.22 -7.13
CA VAL A 43 -6.10 5.80 -6.15
C VAL A 43 -4.94 6.80 -6.12
N CYS A 44 -4.57 7.33 -7.28
CA CYS A 44 -3.47 8.28 -7.41
C CYS A 44 -3.84 9.71 -6.97
N GLU A 45 -5.13 10.06 -6.92
CA GLU A 45 -5.58 11.31 -6.30
C GLU A 45 -5.29 11.33 -4.80
N GLY A 46 -5.50 10.19 -4.13
CA GLY A 46 -5.19 10.00 -2.71
C GLY A 46 -3.72 9.67 -2.40
N TYR A 47 -2.86 9.51 -3.41
CA TYR A 47 -1.50 9.04 -3.23
C TYR A 47 -0.48 10.17 -3.10
N ARG A 48 0.41 10.10 -2.09
CA ARG A 48 1.56 11.02 -1.94
C ARG A 48 2.65 10.64 -2.93
N LEU A 49 3.05 11.57 -3.81
CA LEU A 49 4.06 11.34 -4.85
C LEU A 49 5.50 11.45 -4.36
N GLU A 50 5.70 12.05 -3.20
CA GLU A 50 6.97 12.08 -2.48
C GLU A 50 7.37 10.65 -2.07
N PRO A 51 8.67 10.34 -2.00
CA PRO A 51 9.13 9.08 -1.41
C PRO A 51 8.52 8.87 -0.03
N ARG A 52 8.00 7.66 0.22
CA ARG A 52 7.34 7.35 1.50
C ARG A 52 8.38 7.15 2.59
N GLU A 53 8.21 7.88 3.68
CA GLU A 53 8.90 7.62 4.95
C GLU A 53 8.07 6.64 5.76
N PHE A 54 8.69 5.55 6.21
CA PHE A 54 8.01 4.53 6.99
C PHE A 54 8.22 4.77 8.48
N ALA A 55 7.13 4.67 9.24
CA ALA A 55 7.26 4.55 10.69
C ALA A 55 8.07 3.29 11.04
N PRO A 56 8.87 3.33 12.12
CA PRO A 56 9.60 2.16 12.58
C PRO A 56 8.63 1.02 12.91
N VAL A 57 9.06 -0.22 12.68
CA VAL A 57 8.29 -1.40 13.07
C VAL A 57 8.19 -1.43 14.58
N THR A 58 7.00 -1.11 15.11
CA THR A 58 6.68 -1.43 16.49
C THR A 58 6.10 -2.84 16.49
N ASP A 59 6.92 -3.84 16.77
CA ASP A 59 6.43 -5.19 17.04
C ASP A 59 5.64 -5.15 18.36
N ARG A 60 4.36 -4.78 18.29
CA ARG A 60 3.43 -5.12 19.35
C ARG A 60 3.22 -6.63 19.26
N PRO A 61 3.50 -7.40 20.32
CA PRO A 61 3.18 -8.81 20.30
C PRO A 61 1.68 -8.94 20.02
N ASP A 62 1.36 -9.78 19.04
CA ASP A 62 -0.02 -10.16 18.72
C ASP A 62 -0.66 -10.58 20.06
N LYS A 63 -1.72 -9.88 20.47
CA LYS A 63 -2.37 -10.14 21.76
C LYS A 63 -2.97 -11.55 21.67
N ASN A 64 -2.31 -12.50 22.32
CA ASN A 64 -2.66 -13.93 22.33
C ASN A 64 -4.03 -14.17 22.97
#